data_AF-A0A3E0Q2R5-F1
#
_entry.id   AF-A0A3E0Q2R5-F1
#
_cell.length_a   1.000
_cell.length_b   1.000
_cell.length_c   1.000
_cell.angle_alpha   90.00
_cell.angle_beta   90.00
_cell.angle_gamma   90.00
#
_symmetry.space_group_name_H-M   'P 1'
#
loop_
_entity.id
_entity.type
_entity.pdbx_description
1 polymer ?
#
loop_
_entity_poly.entity_id
_entity_poly.type
_entity_poly.pdbx_seq_one_letter_code
_entity_poly.pdbx_strand_id
1 'polypeptide(L)'
;MTDEFQPRPWMSSVLKAAGVYNLVWGVCVVLFPAATLRLLGYSAPLAFPQLWQCIGMMVGVYGVGYWVSAWDPYRHWPIVLVGLLGKILGPIGFLLNILAGDLPASMGWTILTNDLVWWIPFGMILWGAVRHHAAMQSAYAGQTPLDDPFRELPGTTGRSLAELSCERPQLVVLLRHAGCTFCRESLGDLRRDRASIESAGMGIVLVHVGEEGDIAELISGYGLGDLPRISDPGGRLYRQFGLELGRFSQLFGAKVWLRGFRSSLVDGHGFGAIRGNPLQMPGAFVVHQGRCLRGFQHESAGDRPDYLRLVRATSESEPAVVV
;
A
#
# COMPACT_ATOMS: atom_id res chain seq x y z
N MET A 1 -14.06 9.94 9.67
CA MET A 1 -13.22 9.05 8.85
C MET A 1 -13.82 9.03 7.45
N THR A 2 -13.02 9.14 6.39
CA THR A 2 -13.57 9.06 5.03
C THR A 2 -14.10 7.65 4.78
N ASP A 3 -15.24 7.53 4.10
CA ASP A 3 -15.88 6.23 3.78
C ASP A 3 -14.95 5.27 3.03
N GLU A 4 -13.90 5.81 2.38
CA GLU A 4 -12.94 5.02 1.61
C GLU A 4 -12.15 4.00 2.46
N PHE A 5 -11.80 4.35 3.70
CA PHE A 5 -10.96 3.50 4.55
C PHE A 5 -11.76 2.59 5.48
N GLN A 6 -13.07 2.46 5.27
CA GLN A 6 -13.93 1.59 6.05
C GLN A 6 -14.17 0.24 5.34
N PRO A 7 -14.45 -0.84 6.11
CA PRO A 7 -14.87 -2.11 5.52
C PRO A 7 -16.14 -1.94 4.69
N ARG A 8 -16.16 -2.51 3.48
CA ARG A 8 -17.36 -2.49 2.63
C ARG A 8 -18.28 -3.67 2.95
N PRO A 9 -19.61 -3.55 2.81
CA PRO A 9 -20.56 -4.63 3.15
C PRO A 9 -20.31 -5.97 2.44
N TRP A 10 -19.78 -5.93 1.22
CA TRP A 10 -19.45 -7.15 0.47
C TRP A 10 -18.38 -8.00 1.18
N MET A 11 -17.45 -7.38 1.92
CA MET A 11 -16.39 -8.08 2.65
C MET A 11 -16.96 -8.98 3.73
N SER A 12 -17.92 -8.46 4.50
CA SER A 12 -18.67 -9.23 5.49
C SER A 12 -19.43 -10.39 4.84
N SER A 13 -20.07 -10.13 3.69
CA SER A 13 -20.83 -11.16 2.96
C SER A 13 -19.94 -12.30 2.47
N VAL A 14 -18.76 -11.97 1.92
CA VAL A 14 -17.79 -12.99 1.48
C VAL A 14 -17.25 -13.79 2.65
N LEU A 15 -16.91 -13.15 3.78
CA LEU A 15 -16.40 -13.85 4.96
C LEU A 15 -17.47 -14.76 5.59
N LYS A 16 -18.75 -14.36 5.58
CA LYS A 16 -19.87 -15.23 5.98
C LYS A 16 -20.00 -16.44 5.05
N ALA A 17 -19.95 -16.22 3.74
CA ALA A 17 -20.02 -17.29 2.75
C ALA A 17 -18.85 -18.27 2.90
N ALA A 18 -17.63 -17.76 3.06
CA ALA A 18 -16.46 -18.57 3.36
C ALA A 18 -16.63 -19.33 4.68
N GLY A 19 -17.15 -18.68 5.73
CA GLY A 19 -17.40 -19.29 7.02
C GLY A 19 -18.33 -20.49 6.95
N VAL A 20 -19.50 -20.31 6.33
CA VAL A 20 -20.49 -21.37 6.14
C VAL A 20 -19.92 -22.49 5.27
N TYR A 21 -19.26 -22.16 4.15
CA TYR A 21 -18.67 -23.15 3.26
C TYR A 21 -17.65 -24.03 3.98
N ASN A 22 -16.68 -23.42 4.68
CA ASN A 22 -15.61 -24.16 5.36
C ASN A 22 -16.14 -24.97 6.55
N LEU A 23 -17.17 -24.45 7.25
CA LEU A 23 -17.83 -25.19 8.32
C LEU A 23 -18.57 -26.43 7.80
N VAL A 24 -19.38 -26.28 6.75
CA VAL A 24 -20.10 -27.40 6.11
C VAL A 24 -19.11 -28.42 5.58
N TRP A 25 -18.09 -27.97 4.85
CA TRP A 25 -17.05 -28.85 4.32
C TRP A 25 -16.32 -29.62 5.44
N GLY A 26 -15.90 -28.92 6.49
CA GLY A 26 -15.23 -29.52 7.65
C GLY A 26 -16.10 -30.56 8.35
N VAL A 27 -17.38 -30.26 8.57
CA VAL A 27 -18.35 -31.20 9.15
C VAL A 27 -18.52 -32.43 8.25
N CYS A 28 -18.65 -32.27 6.94
CA CYS A 28 -18.74 -33.38 6.00
C CYS A 28 -17.49 -34.27 6.03
N VAL A 29 -16.29 -33.67 6.09
CA VAL A 29 -15.03 -34.41 6.17
C VAL A 29 -14.89 -35.17 7.49
N VAL A 30 -15.29 -34.55 8.61
CA VAL A 30 -15.22 -35.18 9.94
C VAL A 30 -16.21 -36.34 10.06
N LEU A 31 -17.47 -36.14 9.66
CA LEU A 31 -18.52 -37.16 9.79
C LEU A 31 -18.44 -38.25 8.72
N PHE A 32 -17.96 -37.91 7.51
CA PHE A 32 -17.96 -38.81 6.36
C PHE A 32 -16.60 -38.81 5.62
N PRO A 33 -15.48 -39.17 6.27
CA PRO A 33 -14.14 -39.08 5.68
C PRO A 33 -13.96 -39.99 4.45
N ALA A 34 -14.49 -41.21 4.48
CA ALA A 34 -14.41 -42.13 3.35
C ALA A 34 -15.26 -41.68 2.15
N ALA A 35 -16.46 -41.15 2.41
CA ALA A 35 -17.35 -40.69 1.34
C ALA A 35 -16.79 -39.43 0.66
N THR A 36 -16.26 -38.48 1.45
CA THR A 36 -15.64 -37.28 0.91
C THR A 36 -14.41 -37.61 0.07
N LEU A 37 -13.51 -38.49 0.51
CA LEU A 37 -12.35 -38.88 -0.31
C LEU A 37 -12.73 -39.64 -1.59
N ARG A 38 -13.74 -40.51 -1.53
CA ARG A 38 -14.28 -41.17 -2.73
C ARG A 38 -14.86 -40.18 -3.74
N LEU A 39 -15.57 -39.15 -3.25
CA LEU A 39 -16.09 -38.07 -4.11
C LEU A 39 -14.95 -37.34 -4.84
N LEU A 40 -13.78 -37.24 -4.21
CA LEU A 40 -12.58 -36.62 -4.80
C LEU A 40 -11.80 -37.56 -5.73
N GLY A 41 -12.27 -38.79 -5.92
CA GLY A 41 -11.65 -39.82 -6.77
C GLY A 41 -10.60 -40.67 -6.06
N TYR A 42 -10.47 -40.55 -4.73
CA TYR A 42 -9.60 -41.43 -3.94
C TYR A 42 -10.36 -42.69 -3.52
N SER A 43 -10.05 -43.81 -4.16
CA SER A 43 -10.74 -45.09 -3.97
C SER A 43 -10.00 -46.07 -3.05
N ALA A 44 -8.76 -45.75 -2.66
CA ALA A 44 -7.94 -46.65 -1.84
C ALA A 44 -8.45 -46.75 -0.38
N PRO A 45 -8.24 -47.89 0.30
CA PRO A 45 -8.55 -48.02 1.71
C PRO A 45 -7.81 -46.99 2.56
N LEU A 46 -8.53 -46.31 3.45
CA LEU A 46 -7.94 -45.31 4.33
C LEU A 46 -7.25 -45.99 5.51
N ALA A 47 -5.92 -46.01 5.49
CA ALA A 47 -5.13 -46.50 6.63
C ALA A 47 -5.36 -45.64 7.89
N PHE A 48 -5.49 -44.32 7.72
CA PHE A 48 -5.63 -43.35 8.81
C PHE A 48 -6.69 -42.28 8.50
N PRO A 49 -8.00 -42.62 8.54
CA PRO A 49 -9.07 -41.65 8.29
C PRO A 49 -9.03 -40.44 9.24
N GLN A 50 -8.43 -40.61 10.43
CA GLN A 50 -8.29 -39.57 11.45
C GLN A 50 -7.45 -38.37 10.95
N LEU A 51 -6.49 -38.58 10.06
CA LEU A 51 -5.71 -37.48 9.47
C LEU A 51 -6.59 -36.59 8.59
N TRP A 52 -7.46 -37.21 7.79
CA TRP A 52 -8.42 -36.47 6.96
C TRP A 52 -9.48 -35.77 7.82
N GLN A 53 -9.99 -36.43 8.86
CA GLN A 53 -10.89 -35.81 9.83
C GLN A 53 -10.23 -34.63 10.56
N CYS A 54 -8.94 -34.75 10.91
CA CYS A 54 -8.18 -33.66 11.52
C CYS A 54 -8.10 -32.44 10.57
N ILE A 55 -7.84 -32.67 9.28
CA ILE A 55 -7.89 -31.62 8.25
C ILE A 55 -9.29 -31.00 8.18
N GLY A 56 -10.35 -31.81 8.15
CA GLY A 56 -11.73 -31.32 8.18
C GLY A 56 -12.04 -30.46 9.40
N MET A 57 -11.57 -30.88 10.58
CA MET A 57 -11.72 -30.11 11.81
C MET A 57 -11.02 -28.75 11.70
N MET A 58 -9.76 -28.71 11.25
CA MET A 58 -9.02 -27.46 11.07
C MET A 58 -9.75 -26.53 10.09
N VAL A 59 -10.23 -27.06 8.96
CA VAL A 59 -11.02 -26.28 7.99
C VAL A 59 -12.32 -25.77 8.62
N GLY A 60 -13.02 -26.58 9.40
CA GLY A 60 -14.23 -26.18 10.12
C GLY A 60 -13.98 -25.05 11.12
N VAL A 61 -12.87 -25.10 11.86
CA VAL A 61 -12.45 -24.04 12.80
C VAL A 61 -12.14 -22.74 12.04
N TYR A 62 -11.49 -22.81 10.87
CA TYR A 62 -11.34 -21.63 10.01
C TYR A 62 -12.70 -21.07 9.56
N GLY A 63 -13.69 -21.94 9.32
CA GLY A 63 -15.07 -21.52 9.05
C GLY A 63 -15.64 -20.62 10.15
N VAL A 64 -15.44 -21.00 11.43
CA VAL A 64 -15.81 -20.17 12.58
C VAL A 64 -15.01 -18.86 12.58
N GLY A 65 -13.71 -18.92 12.32
CA GLY A 65 -12.84 -17.76 12.24
C GLY A 65 -13.30 -16.74 11.19
N TYR A 66 -13.68 -17.18 9.99
CA TYR A 66 -14.21 -16.30 8.95
C TYR A 66 -15.54 -15.68 9.34
N TRP A 67 -16.42 -16.44 9.99
CA TRP A 67 -17.70 -15.92 10.47
C TRP A 67 -17.52 -14.80 11.50
N VAL A 68 -16.60 -14.98 12.46
CA VAL A 68 -16.23 -13.94 13.43
C VAL A 68 -15.62 -12.74 12.72
N SER A 69 -14.70 -12.99 11.77
CA SER A 69 -14.03 -11.93 11.01
C SER A 69 -15.01 -11.10 10.18
N ALA A 70 -16.17 -11.65 9.80
CA ALA A 70 -17.17 -10.93 9.03
C ALA A 70 -17.80 -9.75 9.77
N TRP A 71 -17.68 -9.67 11.10
CA TRP A 71 -18.25 -8.58 11.91
C TRP A 71 -17.38 -7.32 11.84
N ASP A 72 -16.06 -7.50 11.73
CA ASP A 72 -15.10 -6.43 11.53
C ASP A 72 -13.90 -6.97 10.72
N PRO A 73 -14.01 -6.96 9.37
CA PRO A 73 -13.03 -7.57 8.49
C PRO A 73 -11.62 -7.00 8.62
N TYR A 74 -11.49 -5.71 8.96
CA TYR A 74 -10.19 -5.05 9.07
C TYR A 74 -9.56 -5.27 10.43
N ARG A 75 -10.35 -5.28 11.52
CA ARG A 75 -9.83 -5.63 12.85
C ARG A 75 -9.37 -7.09 12.93
N HIS A 76 -10.12 -8.00 12.28
CA HIS A 76 -9.84 -9.44 12.29
C HIS A 76 -9.00 -9.91 11.09
N TRP A 77 -8.27 -8.99 10.44
CA TRP A 77 -7.39 -9.30 9.32
C TRP A 77 -6.41 -10.46 9.55
N PRO A 78 -5.86 -10.73 10.77
CA PRO A 78 -4.91 -11.83 10.92
C PRO A 78 -5.54 -13.19 10.62
N ILE A 79 -6.83 -13.38 10.92
CA ILE A 79 -7.56 -14.61 10.61
C ILE A 79 -7.72 -14.76 9.10
N VAL A 80 -8.05 -13.66 8.40
CA VAL A 80 -8.14 -13.62 6.93
C VAL A 80 -6.79 -13.92 6.29
N LEU A 81 -5.68 -13.41 6.86
CA LEU A 81 -4.32 -13.67 6.39
C LEU A 81 -3.98 -15.15 6.51
N VAL A 82 -4.13 -15.73 7.71
CA VAL A 82 -3.84 -17.16 7.92
C VAL A 82 -4.73 -18.02 7.02
N GLY A 83 -5.99 -17.64 6.84
CA GLY A 83 -6.90 -18.28 5.90
C GLY A 83 -6.40 -18.23 4.45
N LEU A 84 -5.95 -17.06 3.97
CA LEU A 84 -5.39 -16.90 2.63
C LEU A 84 -4.11 -17.73 2.46
N LEU A 85 -3.22 -17.73 3.46
CA LEU A 85 -1.99 -18.55 3.43
C LEU A 85 -2.32 -20.03 3.29
N GLY A 86 -3.28 -20.54 4.07
CA GLY A 86 -3.75 -21.92 3.94
C GLY A 86 -4.27 -22.22 2.53
N LYS A 87 -5.03 -21.30 1.95
CA LYS A 87 -5.59 -21.43 0.60
C LYS A 87 -4.57 -21.30 -0.52
N ILE A 88 -3.39 -20.73 -0.26
CA ILE A 88 -2.28 -20.69 -1.23
C ILE A 88 -1.43 -21.95 -1.10
N LEU A 89 -1.09 -22.34 0.13
CA LEU A 89 -0.21 -23.47 0.40
C LEU A 89 -0.87 -24.82 0.07
N GLY A 90 -2.18 -24.96 0.28
CA GLY A 90 -2.95 -26.16 -0.06
C GLY A 90 -2.82 -26.57 -1.54
N PRO A 91 -3.15 -25.68 -2.49
CA PRO A 91 -2.99 -25.94 -3.92
C PRO A 91 -1.54 -26.20 -4.36
N ILE A 92 -0.55 -25.56 -3.73
CA ILE A 92 0.87 -25.86 -3.99
C ILE A 92 1.20 -27.29 -3.57
N GLY A 93 0.86 -27.68 -2.35
CA GLY A 93 1.07 -29.03 -1.86
C GLY A 93 0.36 -30.08 -2.73
N PHE A 94 -0.86 -29.78 -3.15
CA PHE A 94 -1.62 -30.65 -4.03
C PHE A 94 -0.98 -30.80 -5.42
N LEU A 95 -0.54 -29.70 -6.03
CA LEU A 95 0.15 -29.73 -7.32
C LEU A 95 1.39 -30.62 -7.28
N LEU A 96 2.19 -30.52 -6.21
CA LEU A 96 3.37 -31.37 -6.02
C LEU A 96 3.00 -32.86 -5.96
N ASN A 97 1.90 -33.21 -5.27
CA ASN A 97 1.45 -34.61 -5.14
C ASN A 97 0.81 -35.15 -6.44
N ILE A 98 0.14 -34.32 -7.23
CA ILE A 98 -0.30 -34.71 -8.59
C ILE A 98 0.92 -35.02 -9.45
N LEU A 99 1.93 -34.15 -9.43
CA LEU A 99 3.14 -34.32 -10.24
C LEU A 99 3.94 -35.55 -9.84
N ALA A 100 3.87 -35.95 -8.56
CA ALA A 100 4.45 -37.18 -8.05
C ALA A 100 3.63 -38.45 -8.36
N GLY A 101 2.36 -38.30 -8.79
CA GLY A 101 1.45 -39.41 -9.06
C GLY A 101 0.73 -39.97 -7.83
N ASP A 102 0.82 -39.29 -6.68
CA ASP A 102 0.29 -39.74 -5.39
C ASP A 102 -1.20 -39.42 -5.19
N LEU A 103 -1.72 -38.42 -5.92
CA LEU A 103 -3.11 -37.97 -5.82
C LEU A 103 -3.83 -37.94 -7.18
N PRO A 104 -5.13 -38.29 -7.23
CA PRO A 104 -5.90 -38.23 -8.46
C PRO A 104 -6.17 -36.79 -8.89
N ALA A 105 -6.06 -36.53 -10.20
CA ALA A 105 -6.26 -35.20 -10.78
C ALA A 105 -7.69 -34.65 -10.55
N SER A 106 -8.69 -35.52 -10.39
CA SER A 106 -10.08 -35.15 -10.08
C SER A 106 -10.21 -34.31 -8.80
N MET A 107 -9.30 -34.49 -7.84
CA MET A 107 -9.29 -33.74 -6.60
C MET A 107 -8.97 -32.25 -6.81
N GLY A 108 -8.45 -31.86 -7.99
CA GLY A 108 -8.23 -30.47 -8.40
C GLY A 108 -9.53 -29.64 -8.51
N TRP A 109 -10.68 -30.27 -8.73
CA TRP A 109 -11.97 -29.56 -8.68
C TRP A 109 -12.26 -28.98 -7.29
N THR A 110 -11.79 -29.65 -6.25
CA THR A 110 -11.91 -29.21 -4.85
C THR A 110 -11.15 -27.92 -4.61
N ILE A 111 -9.98 -27.76 -5.23
CA ILE A 111 -9.14 -26.55 -5.10
C ILE A 111 -9.85 -25.32 -5.62
N LEU A 112 -10.61 -25.47 -6.71
CA LEU A 112 -11.33 -24.34 -7.27
C LEU A 112 -12.27 -23.74 -6.23
N THR A 113 -13.08 -24.57 -5.57
CA THR A 113 -14.11 -24.11 -4.62
C THR A 113 -13.59 -23.94 -3.19
N ASN A 114 -12.59 -24.72 -2.76
CA ASN A 114 -11.99 -24.58 -1.43
C ASN A 114 -11.00 -23.42 -1.36
N ASP A 115 -10.30 -23.10 -2.44
CA ASP A 115 -9.14 -22.23 -2.38
C ASP A 115 -9.25 -21.05 -3.35
N LEU A 116 -9.24 -21.30 -4.67
CA LEU A 116 -9.01 -20.27 -5.68
C LEU A 116 -10.05 -19.15 -5.68
N VAL A 117 -11.34 -19.49 -5.53
CA VAL A 117 -12.43 -18.49 -5.50
C VAL A 117 -12.29 -17.48 -4.37
N TRP A 118 -11.54 -17.81 -3.31
CA TRP A 118 -11.37 -16.96 -2.14
C TRP A 118 -10.11 -16.07 -2.20
N TRP A 119 -9.17 -16.36 -3.10
CA TRP A 119 -7.89 -15.65 -3.15
C TRP A 119 -8.06 -14.15 -3.40
N ILE A 120 -8.81 -13.81 -4.44
CA ILE A 120 -9.07 -12.41 -4.81
C ILE A 120 -9.78 -11.66 -3.68
N PRO A 121 -10.94 -12.11 -3.17
CA PRO A 121 -11.63 -11.34 -2.14
C PRO A 121 -10.85 -11.26 -0.83
N PHE A 122 -10.15 -12.32 -0.40
CA PHE A 122 -9.32 -12.26 0.81
C PHE A 122 -8.13 -11.32 0.62
N GLY A 123 -7.48 -11.34 -0.55
CA GLY A 123 -6.43 -10.40 -0.90
C GLY A 123 -6.91 -8.94 -0.88
N MET A 124 -8.11 -8.68 -1.42
CA MET A 124 -8.72 -7.35 -1.39
C MET A 124 -9.09 -6.89 0.03
N ILE A 125 -9.58 -7.79 0.89
CA ILE A 125 -9.87 -7.50 2.30
C ILE A 125 -8.57 -7.14 3.04
N LEU A 126 -7.52 -7.94 2.86
CA LEU A 126 -6.22 -7.70 3.48
C LEU A 126 -5.58 -6.39 3.01
N TRP A 127 -5.68 -6.10 1.71
CA TRP A 127 -5.24 -4.81 1.17
C TRP A 127 -6.01 -3.64 1.78
N GLY A 128 -7.33 -3.78 1.92
CA GLY A 128 -8.18 -2.83 2.62
C GLY A 128 -7.75 -2.62 4.08
N ALA A 129 -7.46 -3.70 4.81
CA ALA A 129 -7.01 -3.65 6.20
C ALA A 129 -5.66 -2.91 6.34
N VAL A 130 -4.73 -3.14 5.41
CA VAL A 130 -3.44 -2.42 5.35
C VAL A 130 -3.66 -0.91 5.16
N ARG A 131 -4.51 -0.51 4.20
CA ARG A 131 -4.86 0.92 4.00
C ARG A 131 -5.58 1.50 5.20
N HIS A 132 -6.48 0.75 5.84
CA HIS A 132 -7.22 1.18 7.02
C HIS A 132 -6.27 1.51 8.19
N HIS A 133 -5.34 0.61 8.52
CA HIS A 133 -4.38 0.87 9.61
C HIS A 133 -3.45 2.03 9.30
N ALA A 134 -2.99 2.17 8.05
CA ALA A 134 -2.19 3.32 7.64
C ALA A 134 -2.98 4.64 7.74
N ALA A 135 -4.26 4.63 7.36
CA ALA A 135 -5.15 5.78 7.48
C ALA A 135 -5.40 6.16 8.94
N MET A 136 -5.58 5.17 9.82
CA MET A 136 -5.80 5.38 11.26
C MET A 136 -4.61 6.03 11.99
N GLN A 137 -3.40 5.88 11.46
CA GLN A 137 -2.17 6.48 12.00
C GLN A 137 -1.80 7.81 11.34
N SER A 138 -2.69 8.38 10.52
CA SER A 138 -2.42 9.58 9.73
C SER A 138 -3.62 10.53 9.73
N ALA A 139 -3.47 11.65 9.04
CA ALA A 139 -4.48 12.69 8.88
C ALA A 139 -5.75 12.16 8.20
N TYR A 140 -5.76 10.95 7.64
CA TYR A 140 -6.95 10.34 7.03
C TYR A 140 -7.92 9.73 8.06
N ALA A 141 -7.51 9.56 9.33
CA ALA A 141 -8.34 9.00 10.40
C ALA A 141 -9.60 9.85 10.71
N GLY A 142 -9.57 11.16 10.44
CA GLY A 142 -10.68 12.07 10.73
C GLY A 142 -10.58 13.43 10.01
N GLN A 143 -11.70 14.14 9.92
CA GLN A 143 -11.71 15.54 9.51
C GLN A 143 -11.43 16.38 10.75
N THR A 144 -10.26 17.01 10.82
CA THR A 144 -10.04 18.12 11.75
C THR A 144 -10.44 19.38 10.99
N PRO A 145 -11.58 20.04 11.30
CA PRO A 145 -12.12 21.12 10.47
C PRO A 145 -11.25 22.40 10.47
N LEU A 146 -10.27 22.48 11.37
CA LEU A 146 -9.37 23.63 11.57
C LEU A 146 -7.91 23.17 11.55
N ASP A 147 -7.51 22.47 10.50
CA ASP A 147 -6.13 22.02 10.31
C ASP A 147 -5.42 22.95 9.29
N ASP A 148 -4.39 23.70 9.70
CA ASP A 148 -3.56 24.53 8.81
C ASP A 148 -2.08 24.09 8.87
N PRO A 149 -1.72 22.96 8.25
CA PRO A 149 -0.37 22.42 8.34
C PRO A 149 0.65 23.27 7.57
N PHE A 150 0.22 24.21 6.72
CA PHE A 150 1.12 25.17 6.07
C PHE A 150 1.79 26.11 7.07
N ARG A 151 1.08 26.46 8.14
CA ARG A 151 1.58 27.35 9.21
C ARG A 151 2.07 26.59 10.44
N GLU A 152 1.44 25.45 10.74
CA GLU A 152 1.68 24.73 11.99
C GLU A 152 2.89 23.79 11.96
N LEU A 153 3.24 23.22 10.80
CA LEU A 153 4.36 22.29 10.72
C LEU A 153 5.69 23.07 10.61
N PRO A 154 6.58 22.96 11.61
CA PRO A 154 7.86 23.63 11.56
C PRO A 154 8.80 22.93 10.57
N GLY A 155 9.52 23.71 9.78
CA GLY A 155 10.64 23.20 9.01
C GLY A 155 11.92 23.08 9.85
N THR A 156 12.93 22.42 9.30
CA THR A 156 14.28 22.30 9.90
C THR A 156 14.97 23.64 10.14
N THR A 157 14.54 24.69 9.45
CA THR A 157 15.02 26.07 9.62
C THR A 157 14.23 26.85 10.68
N GLY A 158 13.26 26.23 11.36
CA GLY A 158 12.32 26.88 12.27
C GLY A 158 11.19 27.64 11.58
N ARG A 159 11.20 27.72 10.24
CA ARG A 159 10.19 28.41 9.43
C ARG A 159 9.16 27.43 8.87
N SER A 160 7.92 27.86 8.79
CA SER A 160 6.81 27.10 8.20
C SER A 160 6.79 27.20 6.68
N LEU A 161 6.03 26.32 6.01
CA LEU A 161 5.86 26.39 4.56
C LEU A 161 5.22 27.71 4.12
N ALA A 162 4.25 28.21 4.90
CA ALA A 162 3.62 29.50 4.65
C ALA A 162 4.65 30.64 4.61
N GLU A 163 5.51 30.73 5.63
CA GLU A 163 6.55 31.77 5.73
C GLU A 163 7.58 31.68 4.58
N LEU A 164 7.99 30.47 4.22
CA LEU A 164 8.90 30.25 3.08
C LEU A 164 8.23 30.66 1.77
N SER A 165 6.95 30.33 1.58
CA SER A 165 6.20 30.64 0.36
C SER A 165 5.87 32.13 0.18
N CYS A 166 5.80 32.90 1.27
CA CYS A 166 5.60 34.35 1.24
C CYS A 166 6.86 35.11 0.80
N GLU A 167 8.05 34.59 1.13
CA GLU A 167 9.32 35.21 0.74
C GLU A 167 9.59 35.07 -0.77
N ARG A 168 9.39 33.86 -1.30
CA ARG A 168 9.55 33.55 -2.72
C ARG A 168 8.76 32.28 -3.08
N PRO A 169 8.46 32.03 -4.37
CA PRO A 169 7.86 30.77 -4.78
C PRO A 169 8.71 29.57 -4.37
N GLN A 170 8.07 28.51 -3.89
CA GLN A 170 8.71 27.28 -3.43
C GLN A 170 8.28 26.11 -4.30
N LEU A 171 9.25 25.34 -4.82
CA LEU A 171 9.02 23.99 -5.30
C LEU A 171 8.96 23.07 -4.07
N VAL A 172 7.75 22.66 -3.71
CA VAL A 172 7.47 21.75 -2.60
C VAL A 172 7.43 20.33 -3.15
N VAL A 173 8.38 19.49 -2.71
CA VAL A 173 8.45 18.08 -3.11
C VAL A 173 8.09 17.19 -1.94
N LEU A 174 6.93 16.54 -2.04
CA LEU A 174 6.40 15.60 -1.08
C LEU A 174 6.92 14.20 -1.42
N LEU A 175 7.89 13.74 -0.62
CA LEU A 175 8.60 12.47 -0.79
C LEU A 175 7.75 11.29 -0.27
N ARG A 176 8.11 10.06 -0.63
CA ARG A 176 7.47 8.85 -0.02
C ARG A 176 8.16 8.48 1.29
N HIS A 177 9.02 7.48 1.24
CA HIS A 177 9.81 7.02 2.38
C HIS A 177 11.28 6.83 1.96
N ALA A 178 12.20 6.88 2.93
CA ALA A 178 13.64 6.80 2.68
C ALA A 178 14.09 5.50 1.97
N GLY A 179 13.33 4.41 2.16
CA GLY A 179 13.57 3.13 1.50
C GLY A 179 13.09 3.01 0.05
N CYS A 180 12.31 3.97 -0.46
CA CYS A 180 11.72 3.90 -1.80
C CYS A 180 12.74 4.27 -2.88
N THR A 181 12.92 3.41 -3.89
CA THR A 181 13.79 3.72 -5.05
C THR A 181 13.36 5.01 -5.77
N PHE A 182 12.06 5.24 -5.94
CA PHE A 182 11.56 6.46 -6.58
C PHE A 182 11.77 7.74 -5.75
N CYS A 183 11.88 7.62 -4.42
CA CYS A 183 12.25 8.75 -3.56
C CYS A 183 13.71 9.12 -3.81
N ARG A 184 14.59 8.12 -3.91
CA ARG A 184 16.00 8.28 -4.24
C ARG A 184 16.22 8.83 -5.66
N GLU A 185 15.43 8.36 -6.62
CA GLU A 185 15.38 8.92 -7.98
C GLU A 185 15.00 10.41 -7.94
N SER A 186 13.95 10.76 -7.19
CA SER A 186 13.50 12.15 -7.02
C SER A 186 14.58 13.04 -6.42
N LEU A 187 15.34 12.56 -5.43
CA LEU A 187 16.47 13.30 -4.86
C LEU A 187 17.62 13.46 -5.87
N GLY A 188 17.90 12.43 -6.67
CA GLY A 188 18.89 12.50 -7.76
C GLY A 188 18.52 13.54 -8.82
N ASP A 189 17.25 13.58 -9.20
CA ASP A 189 16.71 14.58 -10.12
C ASP A 189 16.78 15.99 -9.56
N LEU A 190 16.37 16.17 -8.30
CA LEU A 190 16.46 17.47 -7.65
C LEU A 190 17.90 17.94 -7.55
N ARG A 191 18.86 17.07 -7.23
CA ARG A 191 20.29 17.42 -7.23
C ARG A 191 20.73 17.91 -8.61
N ARG A 192 20.33 17.23 -9.68
CA ARG A 192 20.68 17.61 -11.06
C ARG A 192 20.06 18.97 -11.44
N ASP A 193 18.79 19.17 -11.11
CA ASP A 193 17.99 20.30 -11.61
C ASP A 193 18.06 21.53 -10.68
N ARG A 194 18.59 21.38 -9.46
CA ARG A 194 18.64 22.38 -8.39
C ARG A 194 19.09 23.76 -8.87
N ALA A 195 20.26 23.85 -9.50
CA ALA A 195 20.82 25.14 -9.92
C ALA A 195 19.90 25.87 -10.89
N SER A 196 19.24 25.14 -11.80
CA SER A 196 18.27 25.71 -12.74
C SER A 196 17.00 26.17 -12.01
N ILE A 197 16.51 25.39 -11.04
CA ILE A 197 15.34 25.75 -10.24
C ILE A 197 15.59 27.02 -9.42
N GLU A 198 16.74 27.10 -8.75
CA GLU A 198 17.14 28.27 -7.93
C GLU A 198 17.39 29.51 -8.81
N SER A 199 18.00 29.34 -9.99
CA SER A 199 18.21 30.45 -10.95
C SER A 199 16.90 31.05 -11.48
N ALA A 200 15.80 30.27 -11.46
CA ALA A 200 14.46 30.74 -11.80
C ALA A 200 13.79 31.52 -10.64
N GLY A 201 14.53 31.78 -9.55
CA GLY A 201 14.05 32.53 -8.38
C GLY A 201 13.23 31.70 -7.39
N MET A 202 13.18 30.38 -7.55
CA MET A 202 12.43 29.49 -6.65
C MET A 202 13.30 28.94 -5.51
N GLY A 203 12.70 28.77 -4.34
CA GLY A 203 13.25 27.89 -3.32
C GLY A 203 12.80 26.44 -3.52
N ILE A 204 13.44 25.50 -2.84
CA ILE A 204 13.06 24.08 -2.83
C ILE A 204 12.80 23.68 -1.38
N VAL A 205 11.65 23.07 -1.12
CA VAL A 205 11.27 22.55 0.20
C VAL A 205 10.93 21.07 0.06
N LEU A 206 11.53 20.23 0.89
CA LEU A 206 11.22 18.80 0.91
C LEU A 206 10.26 18.48 2.06
N VAL A 207 9.23 17.69 1.80
CA VAL A 207 8.30 17.20 2.83
C VAL A 207 8.40 15.68 2.86
N HIS A 208 8.34 15.06 4.04
CA HIS A 208 8.45 13.60 4.18
C HIS A 208 7.59 13.06 5.34
N VAL A 209 7.14 11.81 5.23
CA VAL A 209 6.38 11.12 6.30
C VAL A 209 7.25 10.40 7.34
N GLY A 210 8.58 10.43 7.20
CA GLY A 210 9.51 9.84 8.17
C GLY A 210 9.87 10.79 9.31
N GLU A 211 10.53 10.27 10.34
CA GLU A 211 11.25 11.08 11.32
C GLU A 211 12.47 11.76 10.65
N GLU A 212 12.84 12.96 11.12
CA GLU A 212 13.93 13.76 10.52
C GLU A 212 15.25 12.96 10.45
N GLY A 213 15.58 12.21 11.51
CA GLY A 213 16.83 11.43 11.59
C GLY A 213 16.96 10.39 10.47
N ASP A 214 15.86 9.72 10.10
CA ASP A 214 15.87 8.64 9.11
C ASP A 214 16.12 9.12 7.66
N ILE A 215 15.72 10.34 7.35
CA ILE A 215 15.78 10.86 5.97
C ILE A 215 16.86 11.92 5.77
N ALA A 216 17.31 12.59 6.85
CA ALA A 216 18.33 13.63 6.78
C ALA A 216 19.66 13.09 6.23
N GLU A 217 20.08 11.89 6.65
CA GLU A 217 21.29 11.25 6.13
C GLU A 217 21.17 10.96 4.63
N LEU A 218 20.02 10.41 4.20
CA LEU A 218 19.76 10.14 2.79
C LEU A 218 19.83 11.42 1.96
N ILE A 219 19.12 12.47 2.36
CA ILE A 219 19.06 13.76 1.65
C ILE A 219 20.45 14.41 1.60
N SER A 220 21.20 14.34 2.70
CA SER A 220 22.58 14.84 2.77
C SER A 220 23.52 14.09 1.84
N GLY A 221 23.35 12.76 1.70
CA GLY A 221 24.09 11.94 0.72
C GLY A 221 23.87 12.36 -0.74
N TYR A 222 22.71 12.96 -1.05
CA TYR A 222 22.43 13.58 -2.35
C TYR A 222 22.90 15.04 -2.44
N GLY A 223 23.58 15.58 -1.42
CA GLY A 223 24.03 16.98 -1.35
C GLY A 223 22.88 17.98 -1.32
N LEU A 224 21.76 17.59 -0.74
CA LEU A 224 20.56 18.42 -0.56
C LEU A 224 20.28 18.71 0.93
N GLY A 225 21.24 18.41 1.81
CA GLY A 225 21.08 18.52 3.27
C GLY A 225 20.88 19.94 3.79
N ASP A 226 21.20 20.95 2.98
CA ASP A 226 20.99 22.37 3.28
C ASP A 226 19.59 22.88 2.89
N LEU A 227 18.80 22.10 2.13
CA LEU A 227 17.44 22.49 1.78
C LEU A 227 16.52 22.46 3.01
N PRO A 228 15.56 23.41 3.13
CA PRO A 228 14.50 23.33 4.11
C PRO A 228 13.71 22.02 3.99
N ARG A 229 13.43 21.38 5.12
CA ARG A 229 12.64 20.14 5.19
C ARG A 229 11.54 20.26 6.21
N ILE A 230 10.43 19.59 5.96
CA ILE A 230 9.29 19.52 6.88
C ILE A 230 8.96 18.04 7.10
N SER A 231 9.06 17.60 8.36
CA SER A 231 8.59 16.28 8.77
C SER A 231 7.08 16.34 9.00
N ASP A 232 6.34 15.50 8.26
CA ASP A 232 4.89 15.37 8.35
C ASP A 232 4.51 13.87 8.47
N PRO A 233 4.80 13.21 9.61
CA PRO A 233 4.49 11.78 9.79
C PRO A 233 2.99 11.48 9.69
N GLY A 234 2.15 12.47 10.04
CA GLY A 234 0.70 12.39 9.91
C GLY A 234 0.20 12.55 8.48
N GLY A 235 1.00 13.02 7.52
CA GLY A 235 0.54 13.25 6.16
C GLY A 235 -0.50 14.37 6.02
N ARG A 236 -0.47 15.38 6.91
CA ARG A 236 -1.39 16.53 6.88
C ARG A 236 -1.23 17.39 5.62
N LEU A 237 0.02 17.73 5.26
CA LEU A 237 0.33 18.43 4.01
C LEU A 237 -0.03 17.57 2.80
N TYR A 238 0.28 16.28 2.84
CA TYR A 238 -0.07 15.34 1.77
C TYR A 238 -1.56 15.36 1.48
N ARG A 239 -2.39 15.25 2.53
CA ARG A 239 -3.84 15.34 2.43
C ARG A 239 -4.29 16.69 1.84
N GLN A 240 -3.69 17.79 2.28
CA GLN A 240 -4.02 19.13 1.76
C GLN A 240 -3.67 19.30 0.28
N PHE A 241 -2.59 18.68 -0.20
CA PHE A 241 -2.24 18.63 -1.62
C PHE A 241 -3.03 17.58 -2.42
N GLY A 242 -4.00 16.90 -1.81
CA GLY A 242 -4.81 15.84 -2.44
C GLY A 242 -4.06 14.53 -2.69
N LEU A 243 -2.93 14.31 -2.02
CA LEU A 243 -2.11 13.09 -2.18
C LEU A 243 -2.60 11.98 -1.23
N GLU A 244 -3.49 11.11 -1.71
CA GLU A 244 -4.03 10.01 -0.91
C GLU A 244 -3.04 8.85 -0.67
N LEU A 245 -3.46 7.88 0.16
CA LEU A 245 -2.77 6.59 0.29
C LEU A 245 -2.96 5.75 -0.98
N GLY A 246 -1.86 5.27 -1.54
CA GLY A 246 -1.81 4.56 -2.81
C GLY A 246 -2.67 3.29 -2.84
N ARG A 247 -3.29 3.04 -3.99
CA ARG A 247 -3.99 1.80 -4.30
C ARG A 247 -3.01 0.71 -4.73
N PHE A 248 -3.47 -0.54 -4.73
CA PHE A 248 -2.63 -1.69 -5.08
C PHE A 248 -1.94 -1.52 -6.44
N SER A 249 -2.68 -1.11 -7.48
CA SER A 249 -2.14 -0.89 -8.83
C SER A 249 -1.13 0.26 -8.91
N GLN A 250 -1.27 1.28 -8.06
CA GLN A 250 -0.38 2.45 -8.04
C GLN A 250 0.96 2.15 -7.36
N LEU A 251 0.99 1.15 -6.49
CA LEU A 251 2.17 0.78 -5.70
C LEU A 251 2.85 -0.51 -6.18
N PHE A 252 2.07 -1.46 -6.69
CA PHE A 252 2.51 -2.81 -7.06
C PHE A 252 2.06 -3.22 -8.47
N GLY A 253 1.61 -2.27 -9.31
CA GLY A 253 1.29 -2.55 -10.70
C GLY A 253 2.51 -3.01 -11.51
N ALA A 254 2.29 -3.76 -12.59
CA ALA A 254 3.37 -4.28 -13.44
C ALA A 254 4.32 -3.18 -13.95
N LYS A 255 3.77 -2.00 -14.30
CA LYS A 255 4.54 -0.81 -14.68
C LYS A 255 5.46 -0.34 -13.55
N VAL A 256 4.97 -0.35 -12.30
CA VAL A 256 5.73 0.07 -11.12
C VAL A 256 6.86 -0.91 -10.81
N TRP A 257 6.61 -2.23 -10.93
CA TRP A 257 7.65 -3.24 -10.81
C TRP A 257 8.75 -3.08 -11.85
N LEU A 258 8.37 -2.88 -13.13
CA LEU A 258 9.33 -2.68 -14.21
C LEU A 258 10.16 -1.39 -14.00
N ARG A 259 9.51 -0.28 -13.62
CA ARG A 259 10.19 0.98 -13.30
C ARG A 259 11.07 0.86 -12.07
N GLY A 260 10.62 0.15 -11.04
CA GLY A 260 11.38 -0.09 -9.82
C GLY A 260 12.64 -0.91 -10.08
N PHE A 261 12.54 -1.95 -10.90
CA PHE A 261 13.70 -2.73 -11.35
C PHE A 261 14.71 -1.85 -12.09
N ARG A 262 14.24 -1.05 -13.05
CA ARG A 262 15.09 -0.14 -13.82
C ARG A 262 15.76 0.93 -12.94
N SER A 263 14.97 1.66 -12.15
CA SER A 263 15.47 2.71 -11.24
C SER A 263 16.50 2.18 -10.25
N SER A 264 16.28 0.96 -9.71
CA SER A 264 17.17 0.42 -8.69
C SER A 264 18.44 -0.21 -9.23
N LEU A 265 18.37 -0.95 -10.34
CA LEU A 265 19.52 -1.72 -10.85
C LEU A 265 20.24 -1.04 -12.01
N VAL A 266 19.51 -0.31 -12.87
CA VAL A 266 20.10 0.35 -14.04
C VAL A 266 20.53 1.77 -13.67
N ASP A 267 19.67 2.53 -12.99
CA ASP A 267 19.94 3.93 -12.65
C ASP A 267 20.68 4.06 -11.29
N GLY A 268 20.89 2.95 -10.58
CA GLY A 268 21.75 2.86 -9.41
C GLY A 268 21.17 3.44 -8.11
N HIS A 269 19.87 3.75 -8.05
CA HIS A 269 19.26 4.35 -6.86
C HIS A 269 19.10 3.38 -5.68
N GLY A 270 19.07 2.06 -5.94
CA GLY A 270 18.98 1.02 -4.93
C GLY A 270 17.65 0.97 -4.15
N PHE A 271 17.63 0.18 -3.08
CA PHE A 271 16.50 0.04 -2.14
C PHE A 271 16.99 0.16 -0.70
N GLY A 272 16.13 0.64 0.20
CA GLY A 272 16.42 0.75 1.62
C GLY A 272 15.26 0.29 2.51
N ALA A 273 15.46 0.34 3.82
CA ALA A 273 14.43 -0.02 4.79
C ALA A 273 13.21 0.92 4.70
N ILE A 274 12.01 0.35 4.90
CA ILE A 274 10.77 1.13 4.96
C ILE A 274 10.78 1.94 6.26
N ARG A 275 10.64 3.26 6.16
CA ARG A 275 10.59 4.21 7.27
C ARG A 275 9.45 5.20 7.05
N GLY A 276 8.56 5.36 8.02
CA GLY A 276 7.29 6.08 7.82
C GLY A 276 6.27 5.25 7.02
N ASN A 277 5.19 5.89 6.58
CA ASN A 277 4.07 5.22 5.91
C ASN A 277 4.42 4.84 4.45
N PRO A 278 4.56 3.53 4.11
CA PRO A 278 4.91 3.11 2.75
C PRO A 278 3.80 3.34 1.73
N LEU A 279 2.55 3.55 2.16
CA LEU A 279 1.43 3.73 1.24
C LEU A 279 1.28 5.18 0.78
N GLN A 280 1.95 6.13 1.43
CA GLN A 280 1.81 7.54 1.07
C GLN A 280 2.30 7.80 -0.36
N MET A 281 1.46 8.44 -1.17
CA MET A 281 1.79 8.84 -2.54
C MET A 281 2.58 10.17 -2.54
N PRO A 282 3.57 10.33 -3.45
CA PRO A 282 4.36 11.54 -3.56
C PRO A 282 3.72 12.57 -4.50
N GLY A 283 4.24 13.78 -4.48
CA GLY A 283 3.85 14.85 -5.39
C GLY A 283 4.85 15.99 -5.40
N ALA A 284 4.74 16.86 -6.40
CA ALA A 284 5.56 18.06 -6.52
C ALA A 284 4.68 19.25 -6.89
N PHE A 285 4.79 20.35 -6.15
CA PHE A 285 3.91 21.51 -6.30
C PHE A 285 4.70 22.80 -6.25
N VAL A 286 4.25 23.81 -6.99
CA VAL A 286 4.78 25.18 -6.85
C VAL A 286 3.81 25.96 -5.97
N VAL A 287 4.33 26.47 -4.86
CA VAL A 287 3.56 27.19 -3.85
C VAL A 287 4.09 28.60 -3.70
N HIS A 288 3.20 29.59 -3.69
CA HIS A 288 3.55 30.98 -3.40
C HIS A 288 2.44 31.66 -2.62
N GLN A 289 2.80 32.45 -1.61
CA GLN A 289 1.86 33.16 -0.72
C GLN A 289 0.79 32.23 -0.14
N GLY A 290 1.20 31.03 0.29
CA GLY A 290 0.31 30.01 0.84
C GLY A 290 -0.67 29.38 -0.15
N ARG A 291 -0.53 29.64 -1.46
CA ARG A 291 -1.39 29.07 -2.51
C ARG A 291 -0.61 28.11 -3.39
N CYS A 292 -1.24 26.99 -3.73
CA CYS A 292 -0.75 26.10 -4.78
C CYS A 292 -1.01 26.73 -6.15
N LEU A 293 0.05 27.07 -6.88
CA LEU A 293 -0.06 27.61 -8.23
C LEU A 293 -0.27 26.50 -9.26
N ARG A 294 0.37 25.35 -9.06
CA ARG A 294 0.36 24.18 -9.95
C ARG A 294 1.01 22.99 -9.26
N GLY A 295 0.78 21.80 -9.79
CA GLY A 295 1.39 20.60 -9.26
C GLY A 295 1.39 19.41 -10.19
N PHE A 296 2.14 18.41 -9.77
CA PHE A 296 2.21 17.08 -10.34
C PHE A 296 1.83 16.08 -9.26
N GLN A 297 0.66 15.45 -9.41
CA GLN A 297 0.22 14.33 -8.60
C GLN A 297 0.57 13.04 -9.31
N HIS A 298 1.21 12.11 -8.61
CA HIS A 298 1.60 10.83 -9.19
C HIS A 298 0.38 9.92 -9.38
N GLU A 299 0.15 9.42 -10.58
CA GLU A 299 -0.87 8.39 -10.82
C GLU A 299 -0.37 7.03 -10.33
N SER A 300 0.94 6.75 -10.47
CA SER A 300 1.63 5.61 -9.89
C SER A 300 2.90 6.05 -9.17
N ALA A 301 3.32 5.28 -8.17
CA ALA A 301 4.54 5.56 -7.42
C ALA A 301 5.80 5.61 -8.29
N GLY A 302 5.75 4.99 -9.48
CA GLY A 302 6.85 4.99 -10.44
C GLY A 302 6.78 6.12 -11.47
N ASP A 303 5.85 7.08 -11.38
CA ASP A 303 5.90 8.25 -12.25
C ASP A 303 7.06 9.17 -11.86
N ARG A 304 7.50 10.03 -12.78
CA ARG A 304 8.65 10.92 -12.59
C ARG A 304 8.29 12.32 -13.03
N PRO A 305 8.25 13.31 -12.13
CA PRO A 305 7.97 14.69 -12.50
C PRO A 305 9.14 15.29 -13.27
N ASP A 306 8.84 16.11 -14.27
CA ASP A 306 9.81 17.04 -14.86
C ASP A 306 9.79 18.33 -14.05
N TYR A 307 10.72 18.46 -13.10
CA TYR A 307 10.79 19.63 -12.23
C TYR A 307 11.02 20.92 -13.00
N LEU A 308 11.83 20.90 -14.07
CA LEU A 308 12.11 22.11 -14.85
C LEU A 308 10.89 22.57 -15.63
N ARG A 309 10.11 21.65 -16.20
CA ARG A 309 8.83 21.99 -16.82
C ARG A 309 7.86 22.56 -15.78
N LEU A 310 7.77 21.90 -14.62
CA LEU A 310 6.94 22.34 -13.51
C LEU A 310 7.38 23.71 -12.95
N VAL A 311 8.65 24.10 -13.11
CA VAL A 311 9.17 25.41 -12.69
C VAL A 311 9.05 26.45 -13.80
N ARG A 312 9.18 26.11 -15.09
CA ARG A 312 9.22 27.09 -16.20
C ARG A 312 7.87 27.63 -16.63
N ALA A 313 6.79 26.85 -16.50
CA ALA A 313 5.44 27.31 -16.89
C ALA A 313 4.88 28.46 -16.01
N THR A 314 5.69 29.13 -15.17
CA THR A 314 5.31 30.37 -14.48
C THR A 314 5.26 31.56 -15.44
N SER A 315 5.76 31.38 -16.67
CA SER A 315 5.71 32.38 -17.73
C SER A 315 4.41 32.37 -18.54
N GLU A 316 3.59 31.31 -18.43
CA GLU A 316 2.30 31.20 -19.12
C GLU A 316 1.21 30.82 -18.11
N SER A 317 0.23 31.69 -17.94
CA SER A 317 -0.86 31.56 -16.97
C SER A 317 -1.82 30.42 -17.35
N GLU A 318 -1.68 29.24 -16.72
CA GLU A 318 -2.78 28.27 -16.59
C GLU A 318 -3.58 28.55 -15.31
N PRO A 319 -4.90 28.27 -15.30
CA PRO A 319 -5.77 28.64 -14.18
C PRO A 319 -5.40 27.87 -12.90
N ALA A 320 -5.32 28.59 -11.79
CA ALA A 320 -5.02 28.05 -10.47
C ALA A 320 -6.04 26.98 -10.07
N VAL A 321 -5.55 25.83 -9.62
CA VAL A 321 -6.35 24.85 -8.89
C VAL A 321 -6.56 25.39 -7.49
N VAL A 322 -7.80 25.79 -7.18
CA VAL A 322 -8.18 26.18 -5.82
C VAL A 322 -8.11 24.93 -4.94
N VAL A 323 -7.14 24.94 -4.01
CA VAL A 323 -7.01 23.99 -2.90
C VAL A 323 -7.89 24.44 -1.75
#